data_AF-A0AB35TAB7-F1
#
_entry.id   AF-A0AB35TAB7-F1
#
_cell.length_a   1.000
_cell.length_b   1.000
_cell.length_c   1.000
_cell.angle_alpha   90.00
_cell.angle_beta   90.00
_cell.angle_gamma   90.00
#
_symmetry.space_group_name_H-M   'P 1'
#
loop_
_entity.id
_entity.type
_entity.pdbx_description
1 polymer ?
#
loop_
_entity_poly.entity_id
_entity_poly.type
_entity_poly.pdbx_seq_one_letter_code
_entity_poly.pdbx_strand_id
1 'polypeptide(L)'
;MNVKVELPAEVVEALGPEPEREALEAILLFLVSEDRMSVARAGEILGLDRLAAIRWYTSHGFYYPDLSGEDLAEELRHARKP
;
A
#
# COMPACT_ATOMS: atom_id res chain seq x y z
N MET A 1 2.56 15.87 13.03
CA MET A 1 1.44 16.66 12.50
C MET A 1 0.22 15.75 12.45
N ASN A 2 -0.95 16.21 12.88
CA ASN A 2 -2.19 15.40 12.85
C ASN A 2 -3.20 16.11 11.93
N VAL A 3 -3.86 15.36 11.06
CA VAL A 3 -4.86 15.87 10.11
C VAL A 3 -6.20 15.25 10.48
N LYS A 4 -7.20 16.08 10.79
CA LYS A 4 -8.58 15.63 11.02
C LYS A 4 -9.39 15.87 9.75
N VAL A 5 -10.07 14.84 9.27
CA VAL A 5 -10.95 14.88 8.10
C VAL A 5 -12.31 14.38 8.53
N GLU A 6 -13.36 15.12 8.18
CA GLU A 6 -14.75 14.67 8.34
C GLU A 6 -15.22 14.11 7.00
N LEU A 7 -15.69 12.86 7.01
CA LEU A 7 -16.22 12.19 5.83
C LEU A 7 -17.76 12.24 5.85
N PRO A 8 -18.43 12.43 4.70
CA PRO A 8 -19.87 12.28 4.60
C PRO A 8 -20.34 10.90 5.07
N ALA A 9 -21.54 10.81 5.64
CA ALA A 9 -22.09 9.55 6.16
C ALA A 9 -22.11 8.45 5.08
N GLU A 10 -22.50 8.79 3.85
CA GLU A 10 -22.49 7.87 2.70
C GLU A 10 -21.10 7.29 2.39
N VAL A 11 -20.02 8.02 2.66
CA VAL A 11 -18.64 7.54 2.47
C VAL A 11 -18.27 6.60 3.61
N VAL A 12 -18.61 6.96 4.85
CA VAL A 12 -18.36 6.10 6.03
C VAL A 12 -19.12 4.78 5.94
N GLU A 13 -20.35 4.81 5.42
CA GLU A 13 -21.16 3.61 5.17
C GLU A 13 -20.63 2.74 4.03
N ALA A 14 -19.96 3.35 3.04
CA ALA A 14 -19.32 2.64 1.94
C ALA A 14 -17.99 1.99 2.36
N LEU A 15 -17.32 2.54 3.37
CA LEU A 15 -16.18 1.90 4.00
C LEU A 15 -16.66 0.68 4.82
N GLY A 16 -15.83 -0.35 4.86
CA GLY A 16 -16.12 -1.56 5.61
C GLY A 16 -15.94 -1.42 7.12
N PRO A 17 -15.77 -2.55 7.83
CA PRO A 17 -15.78 -2.58 9.30
C PRO A 17 -14.63 -1.82 9.96
N GLU A 18 -13.57 -1.50 9.21
CA GLU A 18 -12.41 -0.74 9.69
C GLU A 18 -12.22 0.55 8.86
N PRO A 19 -13.11 1.55 8.99
CA PRO A 19 -13.15 2.70 8.09
C PRO A 19 -11.87 3.56 8.15
N GLU A 20 -11.26 3.68 9.32
CA GLU A 20 -9.99 4.41 9.47
C GLU A 20 -8.85 3.71 8.71
N ARG A 21 -8.83 2.38 8.75
CA ARG A 21 -7.84 1.57 8.05
C ARG A 21 -8.04 1.66 6.54
N GLU A 22 -9.26 1.47 6.08
CA GLU A 22 -9.59 1.55 4.66
C GLU A 22 -9.34 2.94 4.07
N ALA A 23 -9.64 4.00 4.82
CA ALA A 23 -9.31 5.37 4.42
C ALA A 23 -7.80 5.58 4.31
N LEU A 24 -7.01 5.07 5.27
CA LEU A 24 -5.56 5.12 5.21
C LEU A 24 -5.02 4.35 4.00
N GLU A 25 -5.51 3.13 3.77
CA GLU A 25 -5.10 2.32 2.62
C GLU A 25 -5.40 3.03 1.30
N ALA A 26 -6.58 3.63 1.15
CA ALA A 26 -6.94 4.41 -0.03
C ALA A 26 -6.01 5.61 -0.26
N ILE A 27 -5.66 6.36 0.79
CA ILE A 27 -4.71 7.48 0.72
C ILE A 27 -3.33 6.99 0.30
N LEU A 28 -2.86 5.87 0.88
CA LEU A 28 -1.55 5.32 0.53
C LEU A 28 -1.50 4.83 -0.92
N LEU A 29 -2.55 4.16 -1.39
CA LEU A 29 -2.67 3.75 -2.80
C LEU A 29 -2.61 4.96 -3.73
N PHE A 30 -3.35 6.04 -3.41
CA PHE A 30 -3.29 7.29 -4.17
C PHE A 30 -1.89 7.90 -4.21
N LEU A 31 -1.17 7.92 -3.08
CA LEU A 31 0.19 8.45 -3.04
C LEU A 31 1.18 7.58 -3.82
N VAL A 32 0.97 6.25 -3.84
CA VAL A 32 1.78 5.33 -4.64
C VAL A 32 1.49 5.51 -6.13
N SER A 33 0.23 5.65 -6.54
CA SER A 33 -0.12 5.83 -7.95
C SER A 33 0.38 7.14 -8.56
N GLU A 34 0.64 8.15 -7.71
CA GLU A 34 1.21 9.45 -8.09
C GLU A 34 2.75 9.49 -7.99
N ASP A 35 3.42 8.34 -7.79
CA ASP A 35 4.88 8.23 -7.56
C ASP A 35 5.40 9.08 -6.39
N ARG A 36 4.52 9.45 -5.45
CA ARG A 36 4.86 10.24 -4.25
C ARG A 36 5.27 9.37 -3.07
N MET A 37 5.06 8.05 -3.18
CA MET A 37 5.42 7.07 -2.17
C MET A 37 5.70 5.70 -2.82
N SER A 38 6.71 4.98 -2.33
CA SER A 38 6.94 3.59 -2.77
C SER A 38 5.96 2.61 -2.11
N VAL A 39 5.64 1.50 -2.78
CA VAL A 39 4.85 0.38 -2.19
C VAL A 39 5.46 -0.14 -0.89
N ALA A 40 6.80 -0.26 -0.82
CA ALA A 40 7.50 -0.70 0.38
C ALA A 40 7.20 0.21 1.59
N ARG A 41 7.33 1.53 1.39
CA ARG A 41 7.04 2.52 2.43
C ARG A 41 5.57 2.53 2.86
N ALA A 42 4.64 2.39 1.91
CA ALA A 42 3.21 2.27 2.24
C ALA A 42 2.95 1.00 3.07
N GLY A 43 3.58 -0.12 2.71
CA GLY A 43 3.53 -1.37 3.47
C GLY A 43 4.02 -1.23 4.90
N GLU A 44 5.17 -0.57 5.11
CA GLU A 44 5.71 -0.31 6.46
C GLU A 44 4.72 0.48 7.33
N ILE A 45 4.04 1.47 6.77
CA ILE A 45 3.03 2.27 7.48
C ILE A 45 1.84 1.40 7.90
N LEU A 46 1.45 0.44 7.06
CA LEU A 46 0.39 -0.52 7.32
C LEU A 46 0.82 -1.70 8.22
N GLY A 47 2.09 -1.74 8.65
CA GLY A 47 2.65 -2.84 9.42
C GLY A 47 2.80 -4.14 8.62
N LEU A 48 2.90 -4.04 7.29
CA LEU A 48 3.05 -5.17 6.37
C LEU A 48 4.53 -5.47 6.11
N ASP A 49 4.86 -6.75 6.03
CA ASP A 49 6.12 -7.16 5.44
C ASP A 49 6.15 -6.87 3.93
N ARG A 50 7.34 -6.94 3.34
CA ARG A 50 7.54 -6.59 1.92
C ARG A 50 6.63 -7.38 0.97
N LEU A 51 6.44 -8.67 1.20
CA LEU A 51 5.64 -9.51 0.32
C LEU A 51 4.13 -9.24 0.52
N ALA A 52 3.72 -8.97 1.76
CA ALA A 52 2.38 -8.55 2.10
C ALA A 52 2.05 -7.17 1.50
N ALA A 53 3.00 -6.24 1.48
CA ALA A 53 2.84 -4.94 0.83
C ALA A 53 2.63 -5.08 -0.69
N ILE A 54 3.41 -5.94 -1.37
CA ILE A 54 3.22 -6.23 -2.79
C ILE A 54 1.85 -6.85 -3.05
N ARG A 55 1.44 -7.83 -2.24
CA ARG A 55 0.11 -8.47 -2.36
C ARG A 55 -1.03 -7.48 -2.13
N TRP A 56 -0.92 -6.64 -1.10
CA TRP A 56 -1.88 -5.57 -0.81
C TRP A 56 -1.99 -4.59 -1.99
N TYR A 57 -0.87 -4.14 -2.55
CA TYR A 57 -0.90 -3.21 -3.67
C TYR A 57 -1.53 -3.84 -4.93
N THR A 58 -1.12 -5.07 -5.26
CA THR A 58 -1.61 -5.78 -6.45
C THR A 58 -3.06 -6.26 -6.32
N SER A 59 -3.58 -6.49 -5.11
CA SER A 59 -5.00 -6.86 -4.92
C SER A 59 -5.98 -5.75 -5.31
N HIS A 60 -5.51 -4.50 -5.42
CA HIS A 60 -6.29 -3.34 -5.83
C HIS A 60 -6.24 -3.10 -7.35
N GLY A 61 -5.73 -4.05 -8.13
CA GLY A 61 -5.70 -3.97 -9.60
C GLY A 61 -4.55 -3.15 -10.16
N PHE A 62 -3.64 -2.66 -9.31
CA PHE A 62 -2.42 -2.01 -9.76
C PHE A 62 -1.38 -3.04 -10.19
N TYR A 63 -0.77 -2.79 -11.35
CA TYR A 63 0.46 -3.47 -11.72
C TYR A 63 1.58 -2.95 -10.81
N TYR A 64 2.27 -3.85 -10.12
CA TYR A 64 3.49 -3.49 -9.43
C TYR A 64 4.44 -2.87 -10.48
N PRO A 65 4.94 -1.64 -10.29
CA PRO A 65 5.82 -1.01 -11.26
C PRO A 65 7.02 -1.92 -11.48
N ASP A 66 7.06 -2.47 -12.69
CA ASP A 66 8.11 -3.26 -13.34
C ASP A 66 9.31 -3.62 -12.44
N LEU A 67 9.21 -4.75 -11.75
CA LEU A 67 10.39 -5.60 -11.60
C LEU A 67 10.21 -6.64 -12.69
N SER A 68 11.05 -6.61 -13.72
CA SER A 68 11.16 -7.75 -14.61
C SER A 68 11.38 -9.00 -13.75
N GLY A 69 10.99 -10.20 -14.19
CA GLY A 69 11.11 -11.41 -13.37
C GLY A 69 12.52 -11.65 -12.78
N GLU A 70 13.55 -11.03 -13.38
CA GLU A 70 14.93 -11.01 -12.91
C GLU A 70 15.16 -10.06 -11.73
N ASP A 71 14.57 -8.85 -11.75
CA ASP A 71 14.71 -7.85 -10.69
C ASP A 71 13.97 -8.27 -9.41
N LEU A 72 12.82 -8.95 -9.54
CA LEU A 72 12.12 -9.53 -8.39
C LEU A 72 12.95 -10.64 -7.74
N ALA A 73 13.61 -11.47 -8.55
CA ALA A 73 14.51 -12.50 -8.05
C ALA A 73 15.77 -11.90 -7.41
N GLU A 74 16.26 -10.77 -7.89
CA GLU A 74 17.42 -10.06 -7.34
C GLU A 74 17.13 -9.35 -6.01
N GLU A 75 15.97 -8.71 -5.92
CA GLU A 75 15.42 -8.12 -4.70
C GLU A 75 15.14 -9.20 -3.63
N LEU A 76 14.62 -10.37 -4.03
CA LEU A 76 14.43 -11.53 -3.14
C LEU A 76 15.76 -12.15 -2.68
N ARG A 77 16.82 -12.09 -3.49
CA ARG A 77 18.19 -12.50 -3.10
C ARG A 77 18.78 -11.55 -2.07
N HIS A 78 18.54 -10.24 -2.19
CA HIS A 78 19.02 -9.24 -1.22
C HIS A 78 18.20 -9.23 0.07
N ALA A 79 16.91 -9.59 0.03
CA ALA A 79 16.09 -9.81 1.21
C ALA A 79 16.49 -11.09 2.01
N ARG A 80 17.27 -11.98 1.40
CA ARG A 80 17.90 -13.14 2.05
C ARG A 80 19.40 -12.89 2.23
N LYS A 81 19.81 -11.97 3.12
CA LYS A 81 20.81 -12.22 4.20
C LYS A 81 21.42 -10.95 4.80
N PRO A 82 21.95 -11.03 6.03
CA PRO A 82 22.02 -12.23 6.91
C PRO A 82 20.77 -12.46 7.76
#